data_AF-A0A2L0CYQ4-F1
#
_entry.id   AF-A0A2L0CYQ4-F1
#
_cell.length_a   1.000
_cell.length_b   1.000
_cell.length_c   1.000
_cell.angle_alpha   90.00
_cell.angle_beta   90.00
_cell.angle_gamma   90.00
#
_symmetry.space_group_name_H-M   'P 1'
#
loop_
_entity.id
_entity.type
_entity.pdbx_description
1 polymer ?
#
loop_
_entity_poly.entity_id
_entity_poly.type
_entity_poly.pdbx_seq_one_letter_code
_entity_poly.pdbx_strand_id
1 'polypeptide(L)'
;VTNPPIDPFREKVVMSLQCPIGPEANILQPSSKQVHRLWLKQPVISIADLEVLKLTTHREWSAQVIDTTYPASDGAAGLAKTLNIICEEAEKASKKHQILILSDRLAGPERIPVSSLLALGAVHHHLIETRARMKVALVVETAEAREVHHICVLLGYGADAICPYLALELASSLRDQGIIENSITDEIIFQNYAQAMNTGISK
;
A
#
# COMPACT_ATOMS: atom_id res chain seq x y z
N VAL A 1 -7.48 20.75 -27.30
CA VAL A 1 -6.51 20.08 -26.39
C VAL A 1 -6.59 20.80 -25.06
N THR A 2 -6.91 20.11 -23.97
CA THR A 2 -7.33 20.71 -22.69
C THR A 2 -6.17 21.09 -21.76
N ASN A 3 -5.07 20.34 -21.79
CA ASN A 3 -3.91 20.54 -20.92
C ASN A 3 -2.66 19.82 -21.48
N PRO A 4 -1.46 20.44 -21.46
CA PRO A 4 -0.22 19.81 -21.92
C PRO A 4 0.37 18.84 -20.86
N PRO A 5 1.09 17.78 -21.27
CA PRO A 5 1.83 16.91 -20.35
C PRO A 5 3.12 17.59 -19.83
N ILE A 6 3.59 17.14 -18.67
CA ILE A 6 4.85 17.58 -18.03
C ILE A 6 5.97 16.62 -18.46
N ASP A 7 7.19 17.13 -18.63
CA ASP A 7 8.36 16.28 -18.90
C ASP A 7 8.97 15.74 -17.58
N PRO A 8 8.90 14.44 -17.31
CA PRO A 8 9.30 13.87 -16.02
C PRO A 8 10.82 13.90 -15.76
N PHE A 9 11.63 14.13 -16.79
CA PHE A 9 13.08 14.18 -16.69
C PHE A 9 13.57 15.63 -16.62
N ARG A 10 13.07 16.48 -17.53
CA ARG A 10 13.50 17.89 -17.62
C ARG A 10 12.84 18.77 -16.55
N GLU A 11 11.62 18.44 -16.13
CA GLU A 11 10.84 19.22 -15.17
C GLU A 11 10.69 18.48 -13.83
N LYS A 12 11.59 17.55 -13.52
CA LYS A 12 11.57 16.77 -12.27
C LYS A 12 11.48 17.61 -11.00
N VAL A 13 12.04 18.83 -11.01
CA VAL A 13 12.05 19.74 -9.85
C VAL A 13 10.64 20.19 -9.42
N VAL A 14 9.64 20.15 -10.31
CA VAL A 14 8.25 20.50 -9.97
C VAL A 14 7.40 19.29 -9.60
N MET A 15 7.97 18.09 -9.57
CA MET A 15 7.28 16.84 -9.27
C MET A 15 7.68 16.30 -7.89
N SER A 16 6.76 15.62 -7.21
CA SER A 16 7.03 14.97 -5.93
C SER A 16 6.19 13.70 -5.79
N LEU A 17 6.80 12.68 -5.17
CA LEU A 17 6.14 11.44 -4.76
C LEU A 17 6.08 11.31 -3.23
N GLN A 18 6.30 12.41 -2.51
CA GLN A 18 6.21 12.39 -1.06
C GLN A 18 4.76 12.16 -0.61
N CYS A 19 4.56 11.19 0.27
CA CYS A 19 3.25 10.76 0.73
C CYS A 19 3.14 10.99 2.24
N PRO A 20 2.45 12.05 2.70
CA PRO A 20 2.03 12.12 4.08
C PRO A 20 0.93 11.06 4.31
N ILE A 21 1.11 10.15 5.25
CA ILE A 21 0.15 9.08 5.54
C ILE A 21 -0.37 9.17 6.98
N GLY A 22 -1.55 8.61 7.19
CA GLY A 22 -2.23 8.58 8.50
C GLY A 22 -3.33 9.63 8.64
N PRO A 23 -3.89 9.78 9.85
CA PRO A 23 -5.09 10.56 10.11
C PRO A 23 -4.92 12.05 9.77
N GLU A 24 -5.98 12.62 9.20
CA GLU A 24 -6.06 14.02 8.84
C GLU A 24 -6.88 14.79 9.87
N ALA A 25 -6.32 15.90 10.37
CA ALA A 25 -7.01 16.81 11.28
C ALA A 25 -7.90 17.80 10.52
N ASN A 26 -8.75 18.52 11.24
CA ASN A 26 -9.63 19.54 10.66
C ASN A 26 -8.82 20.63 9.95
N ILE A 27 -9.01 20.79 8.64
CA ILE A 27 -8.31 21.78 7.81
C ILE A 27 -8.74 23.22 8.12
N LEU A 28 -9.93 23.43 8.68
CA LEU A 28 -10.47 24.76 8.98
C LEU A 28 -9.92 25.36 10.29
N GLN A 29 -9.23 24.55 11.09
CA GLN A 29 -8.67 24.97 12.38
C GLN A 29 -7.16 24.75 12.37
N PRO A 30 -6.35 25.82 12.32
CA PRO A 30 -4.89 25.72 12.41
C PRO A 30 -4.49 24.99 13.70
N SER A 31 -3.76 23.88 13.58
CA SER A 31 -3.35 23.05 14.71
C SER A 31 -2.08 22.27 14.41
N SER A 32 -1.21 22.09 15.41
CA SER A 32 -0.05 21.20 15.31
C SER A 32 -0.43 19.75 14.98
N LYS A 33 -1.67 19.34 15.25
CA LYS A 33 -2.18 18.02 14.87
C LYS A 33 -2.16 17.79 13.35
N GLN A 34 -2.18 18.83 12.53
CA GLN A 34 -2.14 18.72 11.07
C GLN A 34 -0.79 18.19 10.56
N VAL A 35 0.30 18.38 11.31
CA VAL A 35 1.63 17.85 10.98
C VAL A 35 1.91 16.51 11.64
N HIS A 36 0.93 15.89 12.30
CA HIS A 36 1.10 14.60 12.96
C HIS A 36 1.00 13.40 12.00
N ARG A 37 1.43 13.56 10.74
CA ARG A 37 1.43 12.49 9.72
C ARG A 37 2.79 11.81 9.63
N LEU A 38 2.82 10.53 9.20
CA LEU A 38 4.06 9.87 8.85
C LEU A 38 4.45 10.31 7.43
N TRP A 39 5.67 10.80 7.25
CA TRP A 39 6.10 11.37 5.98
C TRP A 39 6.93 10.36 5.19
N LEU A 40 6.31 9.70 4.23
CA LEU A 40 7.03 8.81 3.32
C LEU A 40 7.65 9.62 2.17
N LYS A 41 8.88 9.27 1.81
CA LYS A 41 9.58 9.90 0.67
C LYS A 41 9.02 9.47 -0.69
N GLN A 42 8.37 8.32 -0.71
CA GLN A 42 7.83 7.64 -1.89
C GLN A 42 6.71 6.68 -1.45
N PRO A 43 5.81 6.27 -2.35
CA PRO A 43 4.70 5.37 -2.03
C PRO A 43 5.11 3.90 -1.83
N VAL A 44 6.22 3.47 -2.44
CA VAL A 44 6.69 2.08 -2.35
C VAL A 44 7.56 1.90 -1.11
N ILE A 45 7.21 0.95 -0.26
CA ILE A 45 7.91 0.66 1.00
C ILE A 45 8.54 -0.73 0.97
N SER A 46 9.60 -0.93 1.76
CA SER A 46 10.26 -2.22 1.90
C SER A 46 9.48 -3.15 2.82
N ILE A 47 9.84 -4.44 2.82
CA ILE A 47 9.29 -5.42 3.77
C ILE A 47 9.64 -5.01 5.21
N ALA A 48 10.86 -4.53 5.44
CA ALA A 48 11.28 -4.06 6.76
C ALA A 48 10.48 -2.83 7.22
N ASP A 49 10.22 -1.87 6.32
CA ASP A 49 9.37 -0.70 6.63
C ASP A 49 7.95 -1.13 7.00
N LEU A 50 7.39 -2.11 6.29
CA LEU A 50 6.06 -2.64 6.58
C LEU A 50 6.01 -3.27 7.99
N GLU A 51 7.01 -4.05 8.37
CA GLU A 51 7.09 -4.63 9.73
C GLU A 51 7.19 -3.54 10.81
N VAL A 52 7.92 -2.46 10.54
CA VAL A 52 7.95 -1.28 11.43
C VAL A 52 6.55 -0.64 11.54
N LEU A 53 5.79 -0.54 10.44
CA LEU A 53 4.41 -0.03 10.48
C LEU A 53 3.48 -0.96 11.25
N LYS A 54 3.60 -2.29 11.10
CA LYS A 54 2.82 -3.29 11.86
C LYS A 54 3.02 -3.15 13.37
N LEU A 55 4.25 -2.86 13.80
CA LEU A 55 4.65 -2.75 15.21
C LEU A 55 4.66 -1.32 15.74
N THR A 56 4.15 -0.35 14.99
CA THR A 56 4.21 1.06 15.39
C THR A 56 3.46 1.31 16.70
N THR A 57 4.06 2.12 17.55
CA THR A 57 3.45 2.67 18.79
C THR A 57 3.61 4.19 18.85
N HIS A 58 4.09 4.79 17.75
CA HIS A 58 4.38 6.21 17.69
C HIS A 58 3.08 7.01 17.82
N ARG A 59 3.00 7.91 18.80
CA ARG A 59 1.81 8.74 19.07
C ARG A 59 0.53 7.95 19.32
N GLU A 60 0.65 6.80 19.99
CA GLU A 60 -0.47 5.87 20.27
C GLU A 60 -1.10 5.31 18.98
N TRP A 61 -0.40 5.40 17.86
CA TRP A 61 -0.86 4.77 16.63
C TRP A 61 -0.67 3.27 16.75
N SER A 62 -1.58 2.57 16.09
CA SER A 62 -1.48 1.13 15.90
C SER A 62 -1.95 0.77 14.50
N ALA A 63 -1.46 -0.37 14.03
CA ALA A 63 -1.84 -0.95 12.76
C ALA A 63 -2.74 -2.17 12.97
N GLN A 64 -3.69 -2.36 12.06
CA GLN A 64 -4.46 -3.60 11.93
C GLN A 64 -4.18 -4.22 10.57
N VAL A 65 -3.77 -5.48 10.57
CA VAL A 65 -3.67 -6.28 9.34
C VAL A 65 -5.03 -6.91 9.07
N ILE A 66 -5.53 -6.73 7.85
CA ILE A 66 -6.79 -7.27 7.36
C ILE A 66 -6.44 -8.25 6.25
N ASP A 67 -6.88 -9.49 6.45
CA ASP A 67 -6.67 -10.58 5.50
C ASP A 67 -7.56 -10.37 4.27
N THR A 68 -6.95 -10.28 3.09
CA THR A 68 -7.66 -10.15 1.80
C THR A 68 -7.80 -11.48 1.07
N THR A 69 -7.74 -12.61 1.77
CA THR A 69 -7.89 -13.94 1.19
C THR A 69 -9.16 -14.63 1.68
N TYR A 70 -9.65 -15.64 0.94
CA TYR A 70 -10.82 -16.42 1.32
C TYR A 70 -10.67 -17.92 1.03
N PRO A 71 -11.44 -18.79 1.70
CA PRO A 71 -11.33 -20.25 1.50
C PRO A 71 -11.58 -20.65 0.05
N ALA A 72 -10.71 -21.53 -0.49
CA ALA A 72 -10.86 -22.06 -1.84
C ALA A 72 -12.16 -22.86 -2.02
N SER A 73 -12.68 -23.44 -0.95
CA SER A 73 -13.97 -24.15 -0.92
C SER A 73 -15.17 -23.30 -1.33
N ASP A 74 -15.09 -21.97 -1.15
CA ASP A 74 -16.20 -21.06 -1.42
C ASP A 74 -16.31 -20.71 -2.92
N GLY A 75 -15.28 -21.05 -3.70
CA GLY A 75 -15.22 -20.80 -5.15
C GLY A 75 -15.47 -19.33 -5.51
N ALA A 76 -15.92 -19.08 -6.74
CA ALA A 76 -16.15 -17.72 -7.24
C ALA A 76 -17.20 -16.93 -6.44
N ALA A 77 -18.17 -17.62 -5.83
CA ALA A 77 -19.21 -17.00 -5.00
C ALA A 77 -18.64 -16.40 -3.70
N GLY A 78 -17.49 -16.90 -3.23
CA GLY A 78 -16.79 -16.38 -2.05
C GLY A 78 -16.32 -14.94 -2.22
N LEU A 79 -15.96 -14.51 -3.43
CA LEU A 79 -15.36 -13.20 -3.68
C LEU A 79 -16.22 -12.03 -3.17
N ALA A 80 -17.49 -11.96 -3.59
CA ALA A 80 -18.38 -10.86 -3.23
C ALA A 80 -18.65 -10.81 -1.72
N LYS A 81 -18.79 -11.98 -1.08
CA LYS A 81 -18.97 -12.09 0.37
C LYS A 81 -17.72 -11.60 1.11
N THR A 82 -16.55 -12.03 0.67
CA THR A 82 -15.26 -11.64 1.26
C THR A 82 -15.02 -10.14 1.15
N LEU A 83 -15.33 -9.51 0.01
CA LEU A 83 -15.22 -8.06 -0.12
C LEU A 83 -16.05 -7.30 0.92
N ASN A 84 -17.29 -7.73 1.17
CA ASN A 84 -18.13 -7.13 2.21
C ASN A 84 -17.51 -7.33 3.60
N ILE A 85 -16.99 -8.52 3.89
CA ILE A 85 -16.32 -8.82 5.18
C ILE A 85 -15.11 -7.90 5.37
N ILE A 86 -14.25 -7.76 4.36
CA ILE A 86 -13.07 -6.89 4.40
C ILE A 86 -13.49 -5.44 4.65
N CYS A 87 -14.55 -4.95 3.97
CA CYS A 87 -15.05 -3.59 4.16
C CYS A 87 -15.58 -3.35 5.58
N GLU A 88 -16.37 -4.28 6.12
CA GLU A 88 -16.86 -4.20 7.49
C GLU A 88 -15.75 -4.27 8.54
N GLU A 89 -14.76 -5.14 8.32
CA GLU A 89 -13.60 -5.28 9.18
C GLU A 89 -12.77 -3.99 9.18
N ALA A 90 -12.51 -3.44 7.99
CA ALA A 90 -11.81 -2.17 7.83
C ALA A 90 -12.54 -1.02 8.53
N GLU A 91 -13.87 -0.94 8.41
CA GLU A 91 -14.65 0.08 9.12
C GLU A 91 -14.55 -0.07 10.64
N LYS A 92 -14.67 -1.30 11.16
CA LYS A 92 -14.53 -1.58 12.60
C LYS A 92 -13.12 -1.24 13.08
N ALA A 93 -12.09 -1.63 12.35
CA ALA A 93 -10.69 -1.36 12.65
C ALA A 93 -10.36 0.14 12.63
N SER A 94 -10.96 0.89 11.69
CA SER A 94 -10.75 2.34 11.56
C SER A 94 -11.12 3.17 12.79
N LYS A 95 -11.93 2.60 13.69
CA LYS A 95 -12.34 3.26 14.94
C LYS A 95 -11.26 3.19 16.02
N LYS A 96 -10.30 2.27 15.90
CA LYS A 96 -9.25 1.99 16.90
C LYS A 96 -7.84 2.19 16.35
N HIS A 97 -7.63 1.88 15.07
CA HIS A 97 -6.32 1.85 14.43
C HIS A 97 -6.19 2.98 13.40
N GLN A 98 -4.99 3.53 13.28
CA GLN A 98 -4.67 4.64 12.37
C GLN A 98 -4.02 4.14 11.09
N ILE A 99 -3.61 2.88 11.04
CA ILE A 99 -3.04 2.24 9.85
C ILE A 99 -3.82 0.94 9.64
N LEU A 100 -4.38 0.76 8.45
CA LEU A 100 -4.99 -0.48 8.02
C LEU A 100 -4.11 -1.06 6.92
N ILE A 101 -3.69 -2.31 7.09
CA ILE A 101 -2.83 -3.03 6.16
C ILE A 101 -3.68 -4.11 5.50
N LEU A 102 -3.99 -3.95 4.22
CA LEU A 102 -4.65 -4.98 3.42
C LEU A 102 -3.58 -5.95 2.94
N SER A 103 -3.67 -7.23 3.33
CA SER A 103 -2.62 -8.22 3.10
C SER A 103 -3.14 -9.49 2.45
N ASP A 104 -2.53 -9.87 1.32
CA ASP A 104 -2.77 -11.14 0.63
C ASP A 104 -1.79 -12.25 1.06
N ARG A 105 -1.00 -12.04 2.13
CA ARG A 105 0.05 -12.96 2.62
C ARG A 105 -0.42 -14.37 2.95
N LEU A 106 -1.69 -14.54 3.33
CA LEU A 106 -2.26 -15.84 3.67
C LEU A 106 -2.66 -16.67 2.43
N ALA A 107 -2.36 -16.19 1.22
CA ALA A 107 -2.62 -16.91 -0.01
C ALA A 107 -1.89 -18.27 -0.03
N GLY A 108 -2.59 -19.30 -0.47
CA GLY A 108 -2.06 -20.66 -0.50
C GLY A 108 -3.03 -21.65 -1.13
N PRO A 109 -2.75 -22.96 -1.06
CA PRO A 109 -3.57 -24.00 -1.70
C PRO A 109 -5.05 -23.95 -1.29
N GLU A 110 -5.32 -23.61 -0.02
CA GLU A 110 -6.66 -23.56 0.56
C GLU A 110 -7.24 -22.14 0.63
N ARG A 111 -6.47 -21.12 0.23
CA ARG A 111 -6.84 -19.71 0.39
C ARG A 111 -6.56 -18.91 -0.88
N ILE A 112 -7.63 -18.40 -1.49
CA ILE A 112 -7.57 -17.63 -2.72
C ILE A 112 -7.41 -16.14 -2.35
N PRO A 113 -6.38 -15.44 -2.86
CA PRO A 113 -6.28 -14.01 -2.68
C PRO A 113 -7.33 -13.27 -3.50
N VAL A 114 -7.98 -12.28 -2.88
CA VAL A 114 -8.74 -11.26 -3.62
C VAL A 114 -7.74 -10.35 -4.30
N SER A 115 -8.05 -9.93 -5.54
CA SER A 115 -7.21 -8.94 -6.22
C SER A 115 -7.00 -7.72 -5.34
N SER A 116 -5.74 -7.32 -5.16
CA SER A 116 -5.38 -6.26 -4.23
C SER A 116 -5.99 -4.92 -4.62
N LEU A 117 -6.15 -4.66 -5.92
CA LEU A 117 -6.85 -3.48 -6.41
C LEU A 117 -8.33 -3.49 -6.03
N LEU A 118 -8.99 -4.64 -6.16
CA LEU A 118 -10.42 -4.77 -5.89
C LEU A 118 -10.70 -4.64 -4.39
N ALA A 119 -9.89 -5.30 -3.56
CA ALA A 119 -9.97 -5.18 -2.10
C ALA A 119 -9.73 -3.73 -1.64
N LEU A 120 -8.68 -3.09 -2.16
CA LEU A 120 -8.36 -1.69 -1.86
C LEU A 120 -9.48 -0.76 -2.28
N GLY A 121 -9.95 -0.84 -3.53
CA GLY A 121 -10.98 0.03 -4.06
C GLY A 121 -12.29 -0.08 -3.28
N ALA A 122 -12.70 -1.31 -2.94
CA ALA A 122 -13.88 -1.56 -2.13
C ALA A 122 -13.75 -0.91 -0.74
N VAL A 123 -12.64 -1.16 -0.04
CA VAL A 123 -12.37 -0.58 1.29
C VAL A 123 -12.29 0.95 1.22
N HIS A 124 -11.59 1.49 0.23
CA HIS A 124 -11.43 2.92 0.05
C HIS A 124 -12.77 3.63 -0.08
N HIS A 125 -13.63 3.16 -0.99
CA HIS A 125 -14.96 3.73 -1.20
C HIS A 125 -15.88 3.52 0.00
N HIS A 126 -15.89 2.33 0.62
CA HIS A 126 -16.66 2.07 1.83
C HIS A 126 -16.27 2.99 2.99
N LEU A 127 -14.97 3.23 3.20
CA LEU A 127 -14.48 4.15 4.21
C LEU A 127 -14.79 5.63 3.90
N ILE A 128 -14.94 6.01 2.62
CA ILE A 128 -15.42 7.34 2.25
C ILE A 128 -16.89 7.48 2.63
N GLU A 129 -17.73 6.51 2.26
CA GLU A 129 -19.18 6.52 2.54
C GLU A 129 -19.46 6.56 4.04
N THR A 130 -18.66 5.85 4.83
CA THR A 130 -18.75 5.81 6.30
C THR A 130 -17.99 6.95 7.00
N ARG A 131 -17.38 7.88 6.24
CA ARG A 131 -16.59 9.03 6.75
C ARG A 131 -15.41 8.64 7.66
N ALA A 132 -14.85 7.47 7.40
CA ALA A 132 -13.72 6.92 8.13
C ALA A 132 -12.38 7.05 7.37
N ARG A 133 -12.39 7.29 6.05
CA ARG A 133 -11.17 7.30 5.22
C ARG A 133 -10.11 8.30 5.68
N MET A 134 -10.50 9.49 6.13
CA MET A 134 -9.58 10.52 6.64
C MET A 134 -8.92 10.14 7.98
N LYS A 135 -9.41 9.11 8.68
CA LYS A 135 -8.93 8.72 10.01
C LYS A 135 -7.82 7.66 9.96
N VAL A 136 -7.55 7.09 8.78
CA VAL A 136 -6.65 5.94 8.62
C VAL A 136 -5.73 6.11 7.42
N ALA A 137 -4.54 5.54 7.52
CA ALA A 137 -3.71 5.19 6.38
C ALA A 137 -4.15 3.83 5.83
N LEU A 138 -4.25 3.69 4.51
CA LEU A 138 -4.43 2.42 3.81
C LEU A 138 -3.09 1.97 3.21
N VAL A 139 -2.55 0.89 3.73
CA VAL A 139 -1.32 0.27 3.24
C VAL A 139 -1.67 -1.05 2.58
N VAL A 140 -1.06 -1.34 1.43
CA VAL A 140 -1.29 -2.59 0.70
C VAL A 140 -0.03 -3.45 0.76
N GLU A 141 -0.14 -4.64 1.37
CA GLU A 141 0.86 -5.69 1.31
C GLU A 141 0.40 -6.72 0.27
N THR A 142 1.07 -6.78 -0.88
CA THR A 142 0.59 -7.61 -1.99
C THR A 142 1.67 -8.39 -2.74
N ALA A 143 1.29 -9.59 -3.19
CA ALA A 143 2.02 -10.40 -4.15
C ALA A 143 1.78 -10.01 -5.63
N GLU A 144 0.71 -9.28 -5.96
CA GLU A 144 0.30 -8.98 -7.34
C GLU A 144 1.05 -7.78 -7.95
N ALA A 145 1.45 -6.82 -7.12
CA ALA A 145 2.07 -5.59 -7.59
C ALA A 145 3.55 -5.81 -7.97
N ARG A 146 3.88 -5.55 -9.23
CA ARG A 146 5.24 -5.73 -9.78
C ARG A 146 5.60 -4.74 -10.89
N GLU A 147 4.59 -4.23 -11.59
CA GLU A 147 4.75 -3.28 -12.69
C GLU A 147 4.33 -1.88 -12.26
N VAL A 148 4.91 -0.87 -12.91
CA VAL A 148 4.61 0.55 -12.65
C VAL A 148 3.11 0.81 -12.69
N HIS A 149 2.41 0.23 -13.67
CA HIS A 149 0.96 0.39 -13.81
C HIS A 149 0.19 -0.12 -12.58
N HIS A 150 0.59 -1.26 -12.00
CA HIS A 150 -0.06 -1.78 -10.79
C HIS A 150 0.07 -0.78 -9.63
N ILE A 151 1.25 -0.19 -9.46
CA ILE A 151 1.50 0.82 -8.42
C ILE A 151 0.66 2.08 -8.68
N CYS A 152 0.64 2.60 -9.91
CA CYS A 152 -0.15 3.77 -10.28
C CYS A 152 -1.65 3.55 -10.02
N VAL A 153 -2.16 2.37 -10.36
CA VAL A 153 -3.59 2.06 -10.19
C VAL A 153 -3.94 1.87 -8.72
N LEU A 154 -3.09 1.22 -7.92
CA LEU A 154 -3.29 1.14 -6.46
C LEU A 154 -3.28 2.54 -5.81
N LEU A 155 -2.35 3.41 -6.20
CA LEU A 155 -2.32 4.79 -5.70
C LEU A 155 -3.56 5.58 -6.11
N GLY A 156 -3.98 5.45 -7.38
CA GLY A 156 -5.18 6.11 -7.89
C GLY A 156 -6.48 5.67 -7.20
N TYR A 157 -6.53 4.42 -6.72
CA TYR A 157 -7.66 3.87 -5.96
C TYR A 157 -7.51 4.00 -4.44
N GLY A 158 -6.53 4.78 -3.98
CA GLY A 158 -6.51 5.28 -2.61
C GLY A 158 -5.56 4.57 -1.64
N ALA A 159 -4.57 3.82 -2.14
CA ALA A 159 -3.45 3.36 -1.31
C ALA A 159 -2.58 4.55 -0.89
N ASP A 160 -2.21 4.59 0.39
CA ASP A 160 -1.26 5.56 0.95
C ASP A 160 0.19 5.04 0.88
N ALA A 161 0.38 3.72 0.97
CA ALA A 161 1.67 3.05 0.78
C ALA A 161 1.48 1.63 0.24
N ILE A 162 2.47 1.13 -0.49
CA ILE A 162 2.41 -0.19 -1.16
C ILE A 162 3.70 -0.96 -0.87
N CYS A 163 3.57 -2.17 -0.33
CA CYS A 163 4.63 -3.15 -0.13
C CYS A 163 4.43 -4.30 -1.13
N PRO A 164 5.14 -4.29 -2.27
CA PRO A 164 5.12 -5.36 -3.27
C PRO A 164 6.04 -6.51 -2.81
N TYR A 165 5.64 -7.21 -1.75
CA TYR A 165 6.54 -8.11 -1.05
C TYR A 165 7.08 -9.23 -1.93
N LEU A 166 6.24 -9.81 -2.81
CA LEU A 166 6.63 -10.99 -3.58
C LEU A 166 7.66 -10.62 -4.65
N ALA A 167 7.58 -9.41 -5.21
CA ALA A 167 8.57 -8.91 -6.14
C ALA A 167 9.95 -8.75 -5.46
N LEU A 168 9.97 -8.28 -4.21
CA LEU A 168 11.19 -8.12 -3.42
C LEU A 168 11.76 -9.48 -2.99
N GLU A 169 10.93 -10.38 -2.47
CA GLU A 169 11.33 -11.75 -2.08
C GLU A 169 11.84 -12.56 -3.27
N LEU A 170 11.21 -12.41 -4.44
CA LEU A 170 11.66 -13.05 -5.67
C LEU A 170 13.07 -12.57 -6.05
N ALA A 171 13.33 -11.27 -5.98
CA ALA A 171 14.65 -10.72 -6.25
C ALA A 171 15.71 -11.25 -5.25
N SER A 172 15.39 -11.32 -3.96
CA SER A 172 16.26 -11.95 -2.96
C SER A 172 16.49 -13.44 -3.27
N SER A 173 15.46 -14.18 -3.69
CA SER A 173 15.60 -15.59 -4.09
C SER A 173 16.47 -15.78 -5.34
N LEU A 174 16.36 -14.90 -6.33
CA LEU A 174 17.20 -14.94 -7.53
C LEU A 174 18.69 -14.68 -7.20
N ARG A 175 18.97 -13.82 -6.21
CA ARG A 175 20.32 -13.66 -5.67
C ARG A 175 20.80 -14.95 -5.00
N ASP A 176 19.99 -15.56 -4.15
CA ASP A 176 20.38 -16.78 -3.44
C ASP A 176 20.62 -17.97 -4.40
N GLN A 177 19.97 -17.96 -5.57
CA GLN A 177 20.21 -18.90 -6.68
C GLN A 177 21.43 -18.54 -7.55
N GLY A 178 22.10 -17.42 -7.29
CA GLY A 178 23.29 -16.96 -8.03
C GLY A 178 22.99 -16.33 -9.40
N ILE A 179 21.73 -16.00 -9.70
CA ILE A 179 21.34 -15.31 -10.94
C ILE A 179 21.66 -13.81 -10.84
N ILE A 180 21.49 -13.23 -9.65
CA ILE A 180 21.88 -11.86 -9.31
C ILE A 180 23.18 -11.92 -8.50
N GLU A 181 24.04 -10.91 -8.64
CA GLU A 181 25.28 -10.82 -7.87
C GLU A 181 25.02 -10.85 -6.35
N ASN A 182 25.72 -11.72 -5.63
CA ASN A 182 25.61 -11.86 -4.16
C ASN A 182 26.02 -10.59 -3.38
N SER A 183 26.71 -9.64 -4.04
CA SER A 183 27.07 -8.33 -3.50
C SER A 183 25.84 -7.43 -3.27
N ILE A 184 24.72 -7.72 -3.93
CA ILE A 184 23.50 -6.91 -3.90
C ILE A 184 22.68 -7.29 -2.66
N THR A 185 22.71 -6.44 -1.64
CA THR A 185 21.93 -6.63 -0.41
C THR A 185 20.44 -6.38 -0.63
N ASP A 186 19.59 -6.84 0.30
CA ASP A 186 18.12 -6.61 0.23
C ASP A 186 17.79 -5.11 0.21
N GLU A 187 18.59 -4.29 0.89
CA GLU A 187 18.48 -2.84 0.82
C GLU A 187 18.75 -2.32 -0.60
N ILE A 188 19.81 -2.79 -1.27
CA ILE A 188 20.11 -2.37 -2.65
C ILE A 188 19.00 -2.85 -3.61
N ILE A 189 18.47 -4.07 -3.43
CA ILE A 189 17.34 -4.59 -4.21
C ILE A 189 16.15 -3.65 -4.07
N PHE A 190 15.78 -3.30 -2.84
CA PHE A 190 14.67 -2.40 -2.57
C PHE A 190 14.91 -1.01 -3.18
N GLN A 191 16.07 -0.40 -2.95
CA GLN A 191 16.38 0.95 -3.47
C GLN A 191 16.30 0.99 -4.99
N ASN A 192 16.86 -0.02 -5.69
CA ASN A 192 16.80 -0.11 -7.15
C ASN A 192 15.36 -0.31 -7.65
N TYR A 193 14.59 -1.20 -7.02
CA TYR A 193 13.19 -1.44 -7.35
C TYR A 193 12.35 -0.17 -7.15
N ALA A 194 12.48 0.47 -5.98
CA ALA A 194 11.81 1.71 -5.66
C ALA A 194 12.15 2.84 -6.63
N GLN A 195 13.43 3.01 -6.98
CA GLN A 195 13.86 4.00 -7.94
C GLN A 195 13.23 3.77 -9.33
N ALA A 196 13.17 2.52 -9.78
CA ALA A 196 12.52 2.16 -11.03
C ALA A 196 11.02 2.49 -11.01
N MET A 197 10.33 2.13 -9.92
CA MET A 197 8.90 2.45 -9.74
C MET A 197 8.66 3.95 -9.70
N ASN A 198 9.45 4.72 -8.95
CA ASN A 198 9.32 6.18 -8.86
C ASN A 198 9.52 6.87 -10.21
N THR A 199 10.51 6.43 -10.98
CA THR A 199 10.77 6.94 -12.33
C THR A 199 9.60 6.61 -13.25
N GLY A 200 9.05 5.40 -13.12
CA GLY A 200 7.86 4.98 -13.85
C GLY A 200 6.61 5.78 -13.51
N ILE A 201 6.34 6.02 -12.23
CA ILE A 201 5.16 6.79 -11.76
C ILE A 201 5.23 8.24 -12.22
N SER A 202 6.44 8.80 -12.28
CA SER A 202 6.61 10.20 -12.71
C SER A 202 6.31 10.37 -14.21
N LYS A 203 6.41 9.31 -15.01
CA LYS A 203 6.25 9.35 -16.46
C LYS A 203 4.78 9.43 -16.90
#